data_AF-A0A3D3ZI78-F1
#
_entry.id   AF-A0A3D3ZI78-F1
#
_cell.length_a   1.000
_cell.length_b   1.000
_cell.length_c   1.000
_cell.angle_alpha   90.00
_cell.angle_beta   90.00
_cell.angle_gamma   90.00
#
_symmetry.space_group_name_H-M   'P 1'
#
loop_
_entity.id
_entity.type
_entity.pdbx_description
1 polymer ?
#
loop_
_entity_poly.entity_id
_entity_poly.type
_entity_poly.pdbx_seq_one_letter_code
_entity_poly.pdbx_strand_id
1 'polypeptide(L)'
;MKTFPDSISRKLGKLLTSALAFLFVTTAFAACANPFSSSSQSGDIHKIKHVVVIMQENRSFDTYFGTYPGADGIPMQNGVPTVCVNDPVTNQCVKPFHDSADLNRGGPHGQINATNDINGGKMDGFIQQMRNGRKTKCQGPFDPACAASNQHLPDVMGYHDAREIPNYWAYANHFVLQDHMFEPNASWSLPEHLFMVSEWSAKCTQPGVPMSCQNELQNPDGIQGRNHGAPQKRPDYAWTDLTYLLHKGNVNWGYYVADGTQPDCEDDTAMTCTPKPQHAGTPQIWNPLPYFDTVKQDGQLGNIQQLTNFYTAAKNGTLPAV
;
A
#
# COMPACT_ATOMS: atom_id res chain seq x y z
N MET A 1 19.22 -41.87 34.59
CA MET A 1 20.06 -43.08 34.61
C MET A 1 21.08 -42.95 33.49
N LYS A 2 22.35 -42.71 33.86
CA LYS A 2 23.61 -42.78 33.08
C LYS A 2 23.77 -41.85 31.85
N THR A 3 24.88 -41.14 31.61
CA THR A 3 26.12 -40.77 32.34
C THR A 3 26.90 -39.81 31.41
N PHE A 4 27.53 -38.76 31.96
CA PHE A 4 28.60 -37.97 31.33
C PHE A 4 29.94 -38.74 31.37
N PRO A 5 30.97 -38.28 30.63
CA PRO A 5 32.35 -38.40 31.10
C PRO A 5 33.06 -37.04 31.30
N ASP A 6 33.71 -36.96 32.46
CA ASP A 6 34.70 -35.98 32.90
C ASP A 6 36.14 -36.41 32.53
N SER A 7 37.05 -35.42 32.41
CA SER A 7 38.39 -35.31 33.04
C SER A 7 39.34 -34.52 32.12
N ILE A 8 39.85 -33.33 32.48
CA ILE A 8 40.85 -32.95 33.51
C ILE A 8 42.26 -33.46 33.19
N SER A 9 43.22 -32.55 32.89
CA SER A 9 44.28 -32.15 33.83
C SER A 9 45.36 -31.21 33.25
N ARG A 10 45.42 -30.01 33.85
CA ARG A 10 46.59 -29.24 34.36
C ARG A 10 47.95 -29.29 33.64
N LYS A 11 48.54 -28.09 33.50
CA LYS A 11 49.88 -27.79 34.03
C LYS A 11 49.99 -26.33 34.52
N LEU A 12 50.35 -26.18 35.79
CA LEU A 12 50.72 -24.94 36.49
C LEU A 12 52.24 -24.73 36.43
N GLY A 13 52.66 -23.46 36.50
CA GLY A 13 53.96 -23.02 37.04
C GLY A 13 54.57 -21.91 36.20
N LYS A 14 55.09 -20.81 36.72
CA LYS A 14 55.37 -20.32 38.08
C LYS A 14 55.45 -18.79 37.98
N LEU A 15 55.00 -18.07 39.00
CA LEU A 15 55.36 -16.66 39.20
C LEU A 15 56.82 -16.56 39.66
N LEU A 16 57.54 -15.55 39.18
CA LEU A 16 58.66 -14.91 39.86
C LEU A 16 58.70 -13.43 39.47
N THR A 17 58.59 -12.60 40.49
CA THR A 17 58.70 -11.14 40.51
C THR A 17 60.16 -10.68 40.40
N SER A 18 60.43 -9.58 39.67
CA SER A 18 61.29 -8.44 40.12
C SER A 18 61.52 -7.36 39.06
N ALA A 19 61.07 -6.15 39.40
CA ALA A 19 61.52 -4.77 39.12
C ALA A 19 62.51 -4.39 37.99
N LEU A 20 62.05 -3.39 37.22
CA LEU A 20 62.71 -2.15 36.73
C LEU A 20 64.07 -2.19 35.98
N ALA A 21 64.03 -1.83 34.70
CA ALA A 21 64.93 -0.83 34.10
C ALA A 21 64.31 -0.22 32.83
N PHE A 22 64.28 1.11 32.77
CA PHE A 22 63.86 1.93 31.64
C PHE A 22 64.70 1.67 30.38
N LEU A 23 64.04 1.48 29.24
CA LEU A 23 64.58 1.95 27.95
C LEU A 23 63.43 2.44 27.07
N PHE A 24 63.44 3.75 26.82
CA PHE A 24 62.60 4.44 25.84
C PHE A 24 62.88 3.87 24.44
N VAL A 25 61.88 3.22 23.85
CA VAL A 25 61.80 3.08 22.39
C VAL A 25 60.42 3.63 21.99
N THR A 26 60.45 4.86 21.52
CA THR A 26 59.33 5.56 20.89
C THR A 26 58.96 4.85 19.59
N THR A 27 58.02 3.91 19.64
CA THR A 27 57.32 3.43 18.43
C THR A 27 56.14 4.36 18.18
N ALA A 28 56.30 5.23 17.18
CA ALA A 28 55.22 5.98 16.58
C ALA A 28 54.15 5.01 16.08
N PHE A 29 53.06 4.86 16.83
CA PHE A 29 51.80 4.40 16.27
C PHE A 29 51.30 5.52 15.35
N ALA A 30 51.65 5.41 14.07
CA ALA A 30 50.90 6.05 13.02
C ALA A 30 49.47 5.52 13.11
N ALA A 31 48.61 6.26 13.81
CA ALA A 31 47.19 6.16 13.64
C ALA A 31 46.91 6.55 12.19
N CYS A 32 46.80 5.56 11.32
CA CYS A 32 46.07 5.70 10.06
C CYS A 32 44.60 5.92 10.45
N ALA A 33 44.29 7.15 10.89
CA ALA A 33 42.94 7.66 10.82
C ALA A 33 42.57 7.64 9.34
N ASN A 34 41.77 6.66 8.95
CA ASN A 34 41.09 6.67 7.67
C ASN A 34 40.41 8.04 7.53
N PRO A 35 40.72 8.85 6.51
CA PRO A 35 39.92 10.02 6.18
C PRO A 35 38.71 9.52 5.38
N PHE A 36 37.97 8.55 5.91
CA PHE A 36 36.54 8.51 5.66
C PHE A 36 35.94 9.48 6.67
N SER A 37 36.20 10.77 6.44
CA SER A 37 35.14 11.73 6.69
C SER A 37 33.99 11.26 5.83
N SER A 38 33.12 10.44 6.41
CA SER A 38 31.73 10.48 6.03
C SER A 38 31.34 11.93 6.28
N SER A 39 31.39 12.74 5.22
CA SER A 39 30.44 13.81 5.12
C SER A 39 29.09 13.10 5.18
N SER A 40 28.54 12.96 6.39
CA SER A 40 27.11 12.91 6.56
C SER A 40 26.63 14.26 6.05
N GLN A 41 26.57 14.39 4.74
CA GLN A 41 25.55 15.18 4.13
C GLN A 41 24.29 14.40 4.45
N SER A 42 23.84 14.49 5.71
CA SER A 42 22.49 14.13 6.04
C SER A 42 21.68 14.94 5.04
N GLY A 43 20.97 14.23 4.17
CA GLY A 43 19.77 14.79 3.61
C GLY A 43 18.92 15.10 4.82
N ASP A 44 19.09 16.31 5.36
CA ASP A 44 18.29 16.79 6.46
C ASP A 44 16.85 16.74 5.97
N ILE A 45 15.98 16.02 6.68
CA ILE A 45 14.56 15.94 6.37
C ILE A 45 13.96 17.36 6.26
N HIS A 46 14.57 18.34 6.94
CA HIS A 46 14.21 19.76 6.85
C HIS A 46 14.46 20.41 5.47
N LYS A 47 15.12 19.73 4.52
CA LYS A 47 15.19 20.15 3.11
C LYS A 47 13.86 19.96 2.38
N ILE A 48 13.06 18.99 2.80
CA ILE A 48 11.72 18.75 2.24
C ILE A 48 10.78 19.82 2.82
N LYS A 49 10.17 20.60 1.93
CA LYS A 49 9.18 21.64 2.30
C LYS A 49 7.74 21.22 2.04
N HIS A 50 7.54 20.31 1.10
CA HIS A 50 6.25 19.80 0.68
C HIS A 50 6.34 18.29 0.52
N VAL A 51 5.42 17.55 1.12
CA VAL A 51 5.24 16.11 0.91
C VAL A 51 3.92 15.92 0.18
N VAL A 52 3.98 15.63 -1.11
CA VAL A 52 2.76 15.37 -1.89
C VAL A 52 2.55 13.87 -2.00
N VAL A 53 1.44 13.39 -1.44
CA VAL A 53 1.02 11.98 -1.53
C VAL A 53 -0.01 11.86 -2.65
N ILE A 54 0.28 11.04 -3.67
CA ILE A 54 -0.65 10.75 -4.77
C ILE A 54 -1.19 9.34 -4.54
N MET A 55 -2.41 9.24 -4.01
CA MET A 55 -3.10 7.97 -3.79
C MET A 55 -3.74 7.49 -5.09
N GLN A 56 -3.46 6.24 -5.47
CA GLN A 56 -3.99 5.57 -6.65
C GLN A 56 -4.85 4.36 -6.24
N GLU A 57 -5.53 3.76 -7.23
CA GLU A 57 -6.49 2.66 -7.10
C GLU A 57 -6.44 1.82 -8.40
N ASN A 58 -6.78 0.53 -8.49
CA ASN A 58 -6.45 -0.61 -7.63
C ASN A 58 -5.53 -1.47 -8.51
N ARG A 59 -4.21 -1.38 -8.33
CA ARG A 59 -3.23 -2.11 -9.17
C ARG A 59 -2.14 -2.67 -8.28
N SER A 60 -1.84 -3.96 -8.46
CA SER A 60 -0.73 -4.59 -7.74
C SER A 60 0.60 -4.12 -8.30
N PHE A 61 1.67 -4.32 -7.54
CA PHE A 61 3.02 -4.07 -8.01
C PHE A 61 3.30 -4.83 -9.32
N ASP A 62 2.95 -6.12 -9.38
CA ASP A 62 3.19 -6.95 -10.56
C ASP A 62 2.44 -6.49 -11.81
N THR A 63 1.27 -5.88 -11.65
CA THR A 63 0.52 -5.32 -12.79
C THR A 63 1.27 -4.16 -13.47
N TYR A 64 2.00 -3.32 -12.72
CA TYR A 64 2.69 -2.15 -13.28
C TYR A 64 4.20 -2.35 -13.46
N PHE A 65 4.83 -3.06 -12.53
CA PHE A 65 6.28 -3.13 -12.40
C PHE A 65 6.80 -4.56 -12.24
N GLY A 66 5.95 -5.59 -12.37
CA GLY A 66 6.37 -6.98 -12.23
C GLY A 66 7.44 -7.41 -13.23
N THR A 67 7.54 -6.73 -14.37
CA THR A 67 8.59 -6.93 -15.38
C THR A 67 9.64 -5.82 -15.41
N TYR A 68 9.60 -4.89 -14.46
CA TYR A 68 10.54 -3.78 -14.39
C TYR A 68 11.97 -4.31 -14.11
N PRO A 69 13.01 -3.88 -14.86
CA PRO A 69 14.35 -4.41 -14.70
C PRO A 69 14.91 -4.24 -13.28
N GLY A 70 15.22 -5.36 -12.63
CA GLY A 70 15.84 -5.39 -11.30
C GLY A 70 14.87 -5.33 -10.12
N ALA A 71 13.56 -5.22 -10.36
CA ALA A 71 12.55 -5.36 -9.32
C ALA A 71 12.37 -6.82 -8.88
N ASP A 72 12.05 -7.02 -7.60
CA ASP A 72 11.50 -8.30 -7.12
C ASP A 72 10.01 -8.39 -7.49
N GLY A 73 9.74 -8.81 -8.73
CA GLY A 73 8.40 -8.95 -9.29
C GLY A 73 8.15 -10.35 -9.88
N ILE A 74 7.49 -10.40 -11.03
CA ILE A 74 7.18 -11.64 -11.75
C ILE A 74 8.48 -12.40 -12.05
N PRO A 75 8.63 -13.67 -11.64
CA PRO A 75 9.82 -14.45 -11.96
C PRO A 75 9.95 -14.73 -13.46
N MET A 76 10.96 -14.14 -14.12
CA MET A 76 11.19 -14.22 -15.57
C MET A 76 12.41 -15.07 -15.95
N GLN A 77 12.32 -15.80 -17.06
CA GLN A 77 13.46 -16.42 -17.74
C GLN A 77 13.38 -16.16 -19.24
N ASN A 78 14.41 -15.53 -19.81
CA ASN A 78 14.47 -15.16 -21.24
C ASN A 78 13.23 -14.38 -21.72
N GLY A 79 12.73 -13.46 -20.90
CA GLY A 79 11.53 -12.66 -21.22
C GLY A 79 10.20 -13.39 -21.07
N VAL A 80 10.21 -14.60 -20.50
CA VAL A 80 9.00 -15.42 -20.31
C VAL A 80 8.78 -15.69 -18.81
N PRO A 81 7.56 -15.49 -18.27
CA PRO A 81 7.27 -15.87 -16.90
C PRO A 81 7.46 -17.37 -16.66
N THR A 82 8.08 -17.68 -15.52
CA THR A 82 8.40 -19.05 -15.08
C THR A 82 7.33 -19.65 -14.19
N VAL A 83 6.41 -18.83 -13.70
CA VAL A 83 5.27 -19.20 -12.85
C VAL A 83 3.95 -19.14 -13.64
N CYS A 84 2.93 -19.85 -13.16
CA CYS A 84 1.57 -19.76 -13.67
C CYS A 84 0.56 -20.12 -12.59
N VAL A 85 -0.69 -19.73 -12.83
CA VAL A 85 -1.85 -20.14 -12.04
C VAL A 85 -2.72 -21.05 -12.90
N ASN A 86 -3.15 -22.18 -12.36
CA ASN A 86 -4.06 -23.08 -13.05
C ASN A 86 -5.46 -22.47 -13.10
N ASP A 87 -6.02 -22.35 -14.30
CA ASP A 87 -7.39 -21.95 -14.48
C ASP A 87 -8.33 -23.12 -14.18
N PRO A 88 -9.18 -23.05 -13.14
CA PRO A 88 -10.02 -24.15 -12.70
C PRO A 88 -11.12 -24.52 -13.70
N VAL A 89 -11.41 -23.66 -14.70
CA VAL A 89 -12.42 -23.92 -15.73
C VAL A 89 -11.82 -24.61 -16.94
N THR A 90 -10.64 -24.15 -17.40
CA THR A 90 -10.00 -24.67 -18.62
C THR A 90 -8.94 -25.73 -18.34
N ASN A 91 -8.54 -25.89 -17.08
CA ASN A 91 -7.39 -26.69 -16.62
C ASN A 91 -6.07 -26.27 -17.29
N GLN A 92 -5.98 -25.03 -17.79
CA GLN A 92 -4.76 -24.49 -18.38
C GLN A 92 -3.93 -23.76 -17.33
N CYS A 93 -2.62 -23.98 -17.36
CA CYS A 93 -1.64 -23.17 -16.62
C CYS A 93 -1.50 -21.82 -17.34
N VAL A 94 -2.08 -20.78 -16.75
CA VAL A 94 -2.05 -19.40 -17.27
C VAL A 94 -0.87 -18.69 -16.65
N LYS A 95 0.15 -18.44 -17.47
CA LYS A 95 1.29 -17.59 -17.08
C LYS A 95 0.83 -16.12 -17.02
N PRO A 96 1.49 -15.29 -16.20
CA PRO A 96 1.40 -13.85 -16.40
C PRO A 96 1.68 -13.49 -17.87
N PHE A 97 1.01 -12.49 -18.42
CA PHE A 97 1.18 -12.11 -19.82
C PHE A 97 1.09 -10.61 -19.98
N HIS A 98 1.77 -10.08 -21.00
CA HIS A 98 1.65 -8.68 -21.34
C HIS A 98 0.23 -8.42 -21.85
N ASP A 99 -0.51 -7.55 -21.16
CA ASP A 99 -1.86 -7.17 -21.50
C ASP A 99 -1.86 -5.73 -22.01
N SER A 100 -2.12 -5.55 -23.30
CA SER A 100 -2.16 -4.21 -23.92
C SER A 100 -3.55 -3.56 -23.85
N ALA A 101 -4.50 -4.14 -23.10
CA ALA A 101 -5.84 -3.58 -22.96
C ALA A 101 -5.84 -2.39 -22.01
N ASP A 102 -6.45 -1.27 -22.43
CA ASP A 102 -6.66 -0.09 -21.58
C ASP A 102 -7.63 -0.37 -20.42
N LEU A 103 -8.44 -1.43 -20.52
CA LEU A 103 -9.45 -1.79 -19.53
C LEU A 103 -9.20 -3.22 -19.04
N ASN A 104 -8.73 -3.33 -17.79
CA ASN A 104 -8.72 -4.58 -17.04
C ASN A 104 -9.83 -4.53 -15.98
N ARG A 105 -10.59 -5.62 -15.86
CA ARG A 105 -11.65 -5.79 -14.85
C ARG A 105 -11.08 -6.27 -13.53
N GLY A 106 -10.00 -7.03 -13.58
CA GLY A 106 -9.37 -7.59 -12.40
C GLY A 106 -10.28 -8.56 -11.64
N GLY A 107 -10.11 -8.61 -10.32
CA GLY A 107 -10.88 -9.47 -9.42
C GLY A 107 -11.54 -8.69 -8.28
N PRO A 108 -12.42 -9.35 -7.50
CA PRO A 108 -12.90 -8.82 -6.24
C PRO A 108 -11.73 -8.63 -5.26
N HIS A 109 -11.80 -7.65 -4.38
CA HIS A 109 -10.65 -7.18 -3.59
C HIS A 109 -11.01 -6.95 -2.11
N GLY A 110 -12.04 -7.64 -1.60
CA GLY A 110 -12.29 -7.74 -0.16
C GLY A 110 -11.29 -8.70 0.54
N GLN A 111 -11.23 -8.64 1.88
CA GLN A 111 -10.34 -9.46 2.70
C GLN A 111 -10.48 -10.97 2.46
N ILE A 112 -11.71 -11.45 2.28
CA ILE A 112 -11.95 -12.86 1.97
C ILE A 112 -11.36 -13.22 0.60
N ASN A 113 -11.45 -12.33 -0.38
CA ASN A 113 -10.87 -12.53 -1.70
C ASN A 113 -9.35 -12.56 -1.62
N ALA A 114 -8.73 -11.56 -0.97
CA ALA A 114 -7.28 -11.52 -0.75
C ALA A 114 -6.76 -12.79 -0.03
N THR A 115 -7.45 -13.24 1.02
CA THR A 115 -7.12 -14.49 1.73
C THR A 115 -7.14 -15.70 0.79
N ASN A 116 -8.16 -15.77 -0.07
CA ASN A 116 -8.32 -16.87 -1.02
C ASN A 116 -7.34 -16.79 -2.20
N ASP A 117 -6.95 -15.58 -2.63
CA ASP A 117 -5.93 -15.35 -3.66
C ASP A 117 -4.56 -15.83 -3.18
N ILE A 118 -4.20 -15.46 -1.95
CA ILE A 118 -2.95 -15.86 -1.29
C ILE A 118 -2.94 -17.38 -1.02
N ASN A 119 -4.09 -17.97 -0.71
CA ASN A 119 -4.29 -19.40 -0.49
C ASN A 119 -3.22 -20.05 0.42
N GLY A 120 -3.01 -19.46 1.60
CA GLY A 120 -2.01 -19.95 2.56
C GLY A 120 -0.56 -19.85 2.05
N GLY A 121 -0.27 -18.89 1.18
CA GLY A 121 1.06 -18.61 0.62
C GLY A 121 1.33 -19.31 -0.72
N LYS A 122 0.35 -20.01 -1.29
CA LYS A 122 0.49 -20.66 -2.61
C LYS A 122 0.35 -19.69 -3.77
N MET A 123 -0.33 -18.56 -3.57
CA MET A 123 -0.51 -17.51 -4.57
C MET A 123 -1.17 -18.03 -5.86
N ASP A 124 -2.18 -18.89 -5.74
CA ASP A 124 -2.83 -19.58 -6.87
C ASP A 124 -4.37 -19.41 -6.89
N GLY A 125 -4.93 -18.52 -6.08
CA GLY A 125 -6.37 -18.27 -6.03
C GLY A 125 -6.92 -17.23 -7.03
N PHE A 126 -6.03 -16.42 -7.62
CA PHE A 126 -6.37 -15.23 -8.43
C PHE A 126 -7.43 -15.48 -9.51
N ILE A 127 -7.24 -16.50 -10.34
CA ILE A 127 -8.18 -16.82 -11.43
C ILE A 127 -9.53 -17.27 -10.87
N GLN A 128 -9.53 -18.05 -9.78
CA GLN A 128 -10.76 -18.52 -9.14
C GLN A 128 -11.53 -17.35 -8.52
N GLN A 129 -10.87 -16.42 -7.83
CA GLN A 129 -11.56 -15.25 -7.25
C GLN A 129 -12.10 -14.32 -8.32
N MET A 130 -11.32 -14.02 -9.37
CA MET A 130 -11.80 -13.29 -10.54
C MET A 130 -13.06 -13.93 -11.13
N ARG A 131 -13.08 -15.27 -11.31
CA ARG A 131 -14.25 -15.99 -11.80
C ARG A 131 -15.44 -15.93 -10.85
N ASN A 132 -15.20 -16.01 -9.54
CA ASN A 132 -16.25 -15.92 -8.52
C ASN A 132 -16.89 -14.52 -8.44
N GLY A 133 -16.12 -13.47 -8.71
CA GLY A 133 -16.62 -12.08 -8.77
C GLY A 133 -17.46 -11.78 -10.02
N ARG A 134 -17.37 -12.61 -11.08
CA ARG A 134 -18.19 -12.43 -12.29
C ARG A 134 -19.66 -12.70 -11.99
N LYS A 135 -20.55 -11.87 -12.53
CA LYS A 135 -21.98 -12.08 -12.35
C LYS A 135 -22.43 -13.33 -13.11
N THR A 136 -23.24 -14.16 -12.47
CA THR A 136 -23.85 -15.36 -13.08
C THR A 136 -25.09 -15.03 -13.92
N LYS A 137 -25.65 -13.82 -13.76
CA LYS A 137 -26.77 -13.30 -14.53
C LYS A 137 -26.37 -11.99 -15.20
N CYS A 138 -26.46 -11.96 -16.52
CA CYS A 138 -26.04 -10.85 -17.35
C CYS A 138 -27.26 -10.05 -17.79
N GLN A 139 -27.20 -8.72 -17.73
CA GLN A 139 -28.26 -7.85 -18.25
C GLN A 139 -28.27 -7.77 -19.79
N GLY A 140 -27.25 -8.32 -20.45
CA GLY A 140 -27.14 -8.45 -21.89
C GLY A 140 -25.78 -9.02 -22.33
N PRO A 141 -25.58 -9.28 -23.64
CA PRO A 141 -24.33 -9.84 -24.18
C PRO A 141 -23.11 -8.91 -24.04
N PHE A 142 -23.34 -7.61 -23.81
CA PHE A 142 -22.31 -6.59 -23.59
C PHE A 142 -22.19 -6.17 -22.12
N ASP A 143 -22.85 -6.89 -21.20
CA ASP A 143 -22.77 -6.56 -19.78
C ASP A 143 -21.31 -6.69 -19.32
N PRO A 144 -20.67 -5.59 -18.88
CA PRO A 144 -19.28 -5.61 -18.48
C PRO A 144 -19.01 -6.59 -17.33
N ALA A 145 -19.97 -6.82 -16.44
CA ALA A 145 -19.84 -7.76 -15.32
C ALA A 145 -19.83 -9.24 -15.76
N CYS A 146 -20.13 -9.47 -17.04
CA CYS A 146 -20.46 -10.75 -17.64
C CYS A 146 -19.73 -11.00 -18.96
N ALA A 147 -18.93 -10.04 -19.44
CA ALA A 147 -18.21 -10.13 -20.69
C ALA A 147 -17.40 -11.43 -20.71
N ALA A 148 -17.94 -12.42 -21.41
CA ALA A 148 -17.35 -13.72 -21.54
C ALA A 148 -16.10 -13.54 -22.38
N SER A 149 -14.92 -13.59 -21.75
CA SER A 149 -13.67 -13.77 -22.49
C SER A 149 -13.61 -15.20 -23.02
N ASN A 150 -14.59 -15.60 -23.85
CA ASN A 150 -14.59 -16.91 -24.50
C ASN A 150 -13.41 -17.07 -25.48
N GLN A 151 -12.51 -16.07 -25.56
CA GLN A 151 -11.26 -16.11 -26.30
C GLN A 151 -10.08 -15.35 -25.64
N HIS A 152 -10.19 -14.80 -24.42
CA HIS A 152 -9.06 -14.07 -23.79
C HIS A 152 -8.71 -14.67 -22.43
N LEU A 153 -7.40 -14.79 -22.19
CA LEU A 153 -6.82 -15.22 -20.92
C LEU A 153 -7.40 -14.38 -19.76
N PRO A 154 -7.51 -14.94 -18.54
CA PRO A 154 -7.90 -14.18 -17.34
C PRO A 154 -7.02 -12.93 -17.15
N ASP A 155 -7.61 -11.74 -17.24
CA ASP A 155 -6.93 -10.44 -17.16
C ASP A 155 -6.33 -10.14 -15.78
N VAL A 156 -6.76 -10.85 -14.73
CA VAL A 156 -6.08 -10.86 -13.42
C VAL A 156 -4.63 -11.35 -13.50
N MET A 157 -4.24 -12.06 -14.57
CA MET A 157 -2.87 -12.47 -14.85
C MET A 157 -2.14 -11.51 -15.82
N GLY A 158 -2.78 -10.42 -16.24
CA GLY A 158 -2.20 -9.42 -17.13
C GLY A 158 -1.23 -8.48 -16.41
N TYR A 159 -0.13 -8.12 -17.07
CA TYR A 159 0.77 -7.04 -16.65
C TYR A 159 0.95 -6.02 -17.78
N HIS A 160 1.21 -4.78 -17.39
CA HIS A 160 1.62 -3.69 -18.26
C HIS A 160 3.13 -3.51 -18.23
N ASP A 161 3.67 -2.85 -19.24
CA ASP A 161 5.02 -2.30 -19.17
C ASP A 161 5.07 -0.86 -19.72
N ALA A 162 6.28 -0.35 -19.99
CA ALA A 162 6.46 1.01 -20.51
C ALA A 162 5.69 1.31 -21.80
N ARG A 163 5.20 0.30 -22.54
CA ARG A 163 4.39 0.49 -23.75
C ARG A 163 3.03 1.14 -23.44
N GLU A 164 2.39 0.72 -22.35
CA GLU A 164 1.08 1.23 -21.93
C GLU A 164 1.19 2.31 -20.84
N ILE A 165 2.18 2.18 -19.94
CA ILE A 165 2.36 3.09 -18.78
C ILE A 165 3.72 3.79 -18.78
N PRO A 166 4.11 4.50 -19.87
CA PRO A 166 5.46 5.07 -20.02
C PRO A 166 5.81 6.08 -18.92
N ASN A 167 4.84 6.83 -18.41
CA ASN A 167 5.08 7.82 -17.36
C ASN A 167 5.47 7.16 -16.02
N TYR A 168 4.84 6.04 -15.66
CA TYR A 168 5.15 5.32 -14.42
C TYR A 168 6.55 4.68 -14.49
N TRP A 169 6.88 4.06 -15.62
CA TRP A 169 8.22 3.52 -15.85
C TRP A 169 9.29 4.61 -15.92
N ALA A 170 8.97 5.79 -16.48
CA ALA A 170 9.85 6.94 -16.44
C ALA A 170 10.10 7.41 -15.00
N TYR A 171 9.08 7.46 -14.13
CA TYR A 171 9.27 7.80 -12.72
C TYR A 171 10.17 6.77 -12.02
N ALA A 172 9.94 5.47 -12.23
CA ALA A 172 10.80 4.43 -11.66
C ALA A 172 12.26 4.54 -12.15
N ASN A 173 12.49 4.91 -13.41
CA ASN A 173 13.83 5.10 -13.97
C ASN A 173 14.57 6.32 -13.40
N HIS A 174 13.85 7.36 -12.98
CA HIS A 174 14.42 8.63 -12.55
C HIS A 174 14.40 8.83 -11.02
N PHE A 175 13.61 8.05 -10.31
CA PHE A 175 13.40 8.17 -8.86
C PHE A 175 13.56 6.79 -8.19
N VAL A 176 12.91 6.63 -7.03
CA VAL A 176 12.98 5.39 -6.25
C VAL A 176 11.70 4.61 -6.47
N LEU A 177 11.84 3.35 -6.87
CA LEU A 177 10.77 2.36 -6.86
C LEU A 177 10.93 1.47 -5.61
N GLN A 178 9.89 1.33 -4.81
CA GLN A 178 9.86 0.42 -3.66
C GLN A 178 9.15 -0.87 -4.08
N ASP A 179 9.89 -1.97 -4.23
CA ASP A 179 9.38 -3.29 -4.61
C ASP A 179 9.01 -4.19 -3.42
N HIS A 180 9.15 -3.67 -2.20
CA HIS A 180 8.77 -4.31 -0.94
C HIS A 180 7.86 -3.41 -0.10
N MET A 181 7.00 -2.64 -0.76
CA MET A 181 5.97 -1.80 -0.13
C MET A 181 4.63 -2.52 -0.19
N PHE A 182 4.10 -2.88 0.97
CA PHE A 182 2.83 -3.61 1.10
C PHE A 182 1.74 -2.69 1.63
N GLU A 183 0.51 -2.98 1.23
CA GLU A 183 -0.68 -2.37 1.83
C GLU A 183 -0.73 -2.63 3.35
N PRO A 184 -1.18 -1.66 4.16
CA PRO A 184 -1.35 -1.83 5.60
C PRO A 184 -2.41 -2.89 5.96
N ASN A 185 -3.36 -3.17 5.07
CA ASN A 185 -4.33 -4.25 5.27
C ASN A 185 -4.75 -4.91 3.93
N ALA A 186 -5.01 -6.23 3.97
CA ALA A 186 -5.49 -6.94 2.79
C ALA A 186 -7.02 -6.79 2.65
N SER A 187 -7.47 -5.69 2.04
CA SER A 187 -8.89 -5.35 1.87
C SER A 187 -9.08 -4.33 0.74
N TRP A 188 -10.21 -3.63 0.78
CA TRP A 188 -10.67 -2.73 -0.27
C TRP A 188 -10.43 -1.25 0.06
N SER A 189 -10.85 -0.35 -0.84
CA SER A 189 -10.49 1.07 -0.80
C SER A 189 -10.85 1.77 0.52
N LEU A 190 -11.98 1.46 1.16
CA LEU A 190 -12.36 2.18 2.40
C LEU A 190 -11.34 1.98 3.55
N PRO A 191 -11.05 0.75 4.03
CA PRO A 191 -10.00 0.52 5.01
C PRO A 191 -8.66 1.15 4.62
N GLU A 192 -8.23 1.01 3.37
CA GLU A 192 -6.97 1.57 2.87
C GLU A 192 -6.91 3.10 2.96
N HIS A 193 -7.98 3.80 2.60
CA HIS A 193 -8.06 5.25 2.76
C HIS A 193 -8.10 5.69 4.23
N LEU A 194 -8.67 4.89 5.13
CA LEU A 194 -8.60 5.14 6.57
C LEU A 194 -7.16 4.99 7.09
N PHE A 195 -6.43 3.97 6.66
CA PHE A 195 -5.00 3.83 6.99
C PHE A 195 -4.17 4.99 6.42
N MET A 196 -4.45 5.44 5.19
CA MET A 196 -3.76 6.59 4.61
C MET A 196 -3.88 7.86 5.47
N VAL A 197 -5.07 8.13 6.01
CA VAL A 197 -5.33 9.37 6.75
C VAL A 197 -5.26 9.24 8.26
N SER A 198 -5.13 8.03 8.82
CA SER A 198 -5.14 7.84 10.28
C SER A 198 -4.26 6.70 10.80
N GLU A 199 -3.56 5.99 9.91
CA GLU A 199 -2.81 4.76 10.21
C GLU A 199 -3.65 3.66 10.87
N TRP A 200 -4.99 3.77 10.81
CA TRP A 200 -5.89 2.84 11.49
C TRP A 200 -7.26 2.73 10.81
N SER A 201 -7.70 1.50 10.54
CA SER A 201 -9.10 1.19 10.22
C SER A 201 -9.81 0.59 11.44
N ALA A 202 -10.88 1.25 11.89
CA ALA A 202 -11.56 0.90 13.12
C ALA A 202 -13.08 1.09 13.04
N LYS A 203 -13.77 0.46 14.00
CA LYS A 203 -15.20 0.65 14.24
C LYS A 203 -15.46 0.93 15.71
N CYS A 204 -16.21 1.99 15.98
CA CYS A 204 -16.54 2.44 17.32
C CYS A 204 -17.91 1.91 17.75
N THR A 205 -17.98 1.33 18.95
CA THR A 205 -19.25 0.84 19.52
C THR A 205 -20.11 1.96 20.12
N GLN A 206 -19.51 3.11 20.43
CA GLN A 206 -20.18 4.30 20.95
C GLN A 206 -19.75 5.54 20.14
N PRO A 207 -20.71 6.30 19.55
CA PRO A 207 -20.42 7.54 18.82
C PRO A 207 -19.67 8.56 19.68
N GLY A 208 -18.67 9.23 19.11
CA GLY A 208 -17.83 10.21 19.82
C GLY A 208 -16.99 9.68 20.98
N VAL A 209 -16.88 8.35 21.17
CA VAL A 209 -16.06 7.74 22.23
C VAL A 209 -14.90 6.96 21.59
N PRO A 210 -13.69 7.56 21.47
CA PRO A 210 -12.53 6.92 20.84
C PRO A 210 -12.14 5.59 21.50
N MET A 211 -12.29 5.50 22.82
CA MET A 211 -11.97 4.29 23.59
C MET A 211 -12.92 3.10 23.33
N SER A 212 -14.00 3.34 22.58
CA SER A 212 -14.95 2.31 22.18
C SER A 212 -14.60 1.66 20.82
N CYS A 213 -13.57 2.19 20.15
CA CYS A 213 -13.14 1.77 18.82
C CYS A 213 -12.22 0.54 18.89
N GLN A 214 -12.41 -0.37 17.95
CA GLN A 214 -11.60 -1.58 17.77
C GLN A 214 -11.25 -1.75 16.30
N ASN A 215 -10.15 -2.46 16.03
CA ASN A 215 -9.72 -2.78 14.66
C ASN A 215 -10.88 -3.41 13.86
N GLU A 216 -11.13 -2.88 12.68
CA GLU A 216 -12.12 -3.40 11.73
C GLU A 216 -11.55 -3.20 10.33
N LEU A 217 -11.02 -4.28 9.76
CA LEU A 217 -10.22 -4.24 8.53
C LEU A 217 -11.06 -4.47 7.27
N GLN A 218 -12.35 -4.78 7.40
CA GLN A 218 -13.23 -5.02 6.25
C GLN A 218 -14.39 -4.02 6.20
N ASN A 219 -15.11 -3.84 7.30
CA ASN A 219 -16.37 -3.07 7.31
C ASN A 219 -16.40 -1.98 8.40
N PRO A 220 -15.47 -1.01 8.40
CA PRO A 220 -15.33 -0.02 9.48
C PRO A 220 -16.60 0.81 9.68
N ASP A 221 -17.34 1.10 8.61
CA ASP A 221 -18.61 1.85 8.67
C ASP A 221 -19.80 1.01 9.15
N GLY A 222 -19.60 -0.29 9.36
CA GLY A 222 -20.70 -1.21 9.66
C GLY A 222 -21.74 -1.33 8.56
N ILE A 223 -21.44 -0.84 7.35
CA ILE A 223 -22.20 -1.08 6.13
C ILE A 223 -21.89 -2.51 5.70
N GLN A 224 -22.52 -3.49 6.35
CA GLN A 224 -22.43 -4.87 5.87
C GLN A 224 -23.20 -5.00 4.56
N GLY A 225 -22.53 -5.57 3.56
CA GLY A 225 -23.08 -6.29 2.41
C GLY A 225 -24.54 -6.02 1.98
N ARG A 226 -24.67 -5.59 0.72
CA ARG A 226 -25.79 -5.93 -0.19
C ARG A 226 -27.16 -5.30 0.04
N ASN A 227 -27.27 -4.12 0.64
CA ASN A 227 -28.51 -3.34 0.51
C ASN A 227 -28.23 -1.84 0.52
N HIS A 228 -27.90 -1.29 -0.65
CA HIS A 228 -27.90 0.16 -0.94
C HIS A 228 -29.30 0.82 -0.85
N GLY A 229 -30.26 0.22 -0.14
CA GLY A 229 -31.62 0.70 0.04
C GLY A 229 -31.96 1.14 1.47
N ALA A 230 -31.11 0.87 2.47
CA ALA A 230 -31.29 1.42 3.80
C ALA A 230 -30.68 2.83 3.88
N PRO A 231 -31.30 3.80 4.59
CA PRO A 231 -30.67 5.09 4.83
C PRO A 231 -29.35 4.85 5.55
N GLN A 232 -28.24 5.08 4.85
CA GLN A 232 -26.91 4.91 5.42
C GLN A 232 -26.79 5.86 6.61
N LYS A 233 -26.63 5.30 7.81
CA LYS A 233 -26.17 6.08 8.95
C LYS A 233 -24.79 6.60 8.58
N ARG A 234 -24.63 7.93 8.57
CA ARG A 234 -23.32 8.54 8.27
C ARG A 234 -22.26 7.95 9.20
N PRO A 235 -21.09 7.54 8.68
CA PRO A 235 -19.98 7.11 9.51
C PRO A 235 -19.59 8.18 10.53
N ASP A 236 -19.09 7.72 11.66
CA ASP A 236 -18.60 8.55 12.76
C ASP A 236 -17.26 7.97 13.22
N TYR A 237 -16.16 8.58 12.79
CA TYR A 237 -14.81 8.14 13.14
C TYR A 237 -14.36 8.94 14.36
N ALA A 238 -14.59 8.34 15.54
CA ALA A 238 -14.29 8.98 16.81
C ALA A 238 -12.79 8.96 17.18
N TRP A 239 -11.97 8.18 16.47
CA TRP A 239 -10.53 8.16 16.71
C TRP A 239 -9.82 9.32 16.00
N THR A 240 -8.57 9.54 16.39
CA THR A 240 -7.75 10.63 15.86
C THR A 240 -7.18 10.28 14.49
N ASP A 241 -7.37 11.17 13.52
CA ASP A 241 -6.70 11.10 12.22
C ASP A 241 -5.31 11.78 12.24
N LEU A 242 -4.50 11.53 11.21
CA LEU A 242 -3.16 12.09 11.06
C LEU A 242 -3.18 13.63 11.01
N THR A 243 -4.26 14.23 10.51
CA THR A 243 -4.36 15.69 10.36
C THR A 243 -4.52 16.43 11.68
N TYR A 244 -4.91 15.73 12.76
CA TYR A 244 -4.83 16.24 14.13
C TYR A 244 -3.39 16.56 14.54
N LEU A 245 -2.44 15.69 14.21
CA LEU A 245 -1.02 15.93 14.53
C LEU A 245 -0.48 17.13 13.73
N LEU A 246 -0.90 17.26 12.45
CA LEU A 246 -0.58 18.41 11.63
C LEU A 246 -1.18 19.70 12.22
N HIS A 247 -2.44 19.66 12.68
CA HIS A 247 -3.09 20.77 13.36
C HIS A 247 -2.33 21.19 14.62
N LYS A 248 -2.04 20.25 15.53
CA LYS A 248 -1.27 20.52 16.76
C LYS A 248 0.14 21.04 16.48
N GLY A 249 0.76 20.59 15.40
CA GLY A 249 2.06 21.05 14.94
C GLY A 249 2.05 22.37 14.17
N ASN A 250 0.88 22.98 13.92
CA ASN A 250 0.71 24.12 13.00
C ASN A 250 1.32 23.87 11.60
N VAL A 251 1.25 22.63 11.13
CA VAL A 251 1.67 22.23 9.78
C VAL A 251 0.49 22.41 8.84
N ASN A 252 0.64 23.28 7.84
CA ASN A 252 -0.40 23.47 6.83
C ASN A 252 -0.49 22.24 5.94
N TRP A 253 -1.72 21.82 5.63
CA TRP A 253 -1.96 20.66 4.78
C TRP A 253 -3.19 20.85 3.89
N GLY A 254 -3.27 20.08 2.81
CA GLY A 254 -4.43 20.04 1.91
C GLY A 254 -4.75 18.61 1.46
N TYR A 255 -6.04 18.30 1.33
CA TYR A 255 -6.51 17.05 0.73
C TYR A 255 -7.27 17.36 -0.55
N TYR A 256 -6.73 16.92 -1.68
CA TYR A 256 -7.18 17.35 -3.00
C TYR A 256 -7.91 16.23 -3.73
N VAL A 257 -9.22 16.39 -3.91
CA VAL A 257 -10.07 15.40 -4.57
C VAL A 257 -10.31 15.82 -6.02
N ALA A 258 -10.09 14.91 -6.95
CA ALA A 258 -10.45 15.11 -8.35
C ALA A 258 -11.98 15.07 -8.51
N ASP A 259 -12.54 16.08 -9.17
CA ASP A 259 -13.94 16.05 -9.60
C ASP A 259 -14.08 15.14 -10.82
N GLY A 260 -15.15 14.36 -10.87
CA GLY A 260 -15.40 13.45 -11.99
C GLY A 260 -16.21 12.24 -11.58
N THR A 261 -15.71 11.05 -11.92
CA THR A 261 -16.32 9.77 -11.59
C THR A 261 -15.53 9.11 -10.46
N GLN A 262 -16.22 8.43 -9.56
CA GLN A 262 -15.60 7.56 -8.55
C GLN A 262 -14.65 6.55 -9.22
N PRO A 263 -13.47 6.29 -8.62
CA PRO A 263 -12.44 5.47 -9.26
C PRO A 263 -12.77 3.98 -9.28
N ASP A 264 -13.60 3.51 -8.34
CA ASP A 264 -13.98 2.10 -8.23
C ASP A 264 -15.39 1.95 -7.62
N CYS A 265 -15.81 0.73 -7.34
CA CYS A 265 -17.09 0.41 -6.74
C CYS A 265 -17.10 0.58 -5.23
N GLU A 266 -18.22 1.07 -4.69
CA GLU A 266 -18.47 1.10 -3.24
C GLU A 266 -18.90 -0.29 -2.69
N ASP A 267 -18.40 -1.37 -3.29
CA ASP A 267 -18.63 -2.77 -2.95
C ASP A 267 -17.33 -3.54 -3.21
N ASP A 268 -16.76 -4.10 -2.15
CA ASP A 268 -15.47 -4.77 -2.10
C ASP A 268 -15.36 -6.01 -3.00
N THR A 269 -16.51 -6.58 -3.38
CA THR A 269 -16.58 -7.76 -4.24
C THR A 269 -16.98 -7.43 -5.67
N ALA A 270 -17.36 -6.18 -5.96
CA ALA A 270 -17.82 -5.78 -7.27
C ALA A 270 -16.66 -5.37 -8.17
N MET A 271 -16.44 -6.12 -9.25
CA MET A 271 -15.45 -5.76 -10.28
C MET A 271 -15.96 -4.67 -11.25
N THR A 272 -17.26 -4.38 -11.22
CA THR A 272 -17.90 -3.40 -12.10
C THR A 272 -19.18 -2.87 -11.44
N CYS A 273 -19.43 -1.57 -11.58
CA CYS A 273 -20.60 -0.89 -11.07
C CYS A 273 -20.97 0.28 -11.99
N THR A 274 -22.15 0.84 -11.77
CA THR A 274 -22.55 2.07 -12.46
C THR A 274 -21.66 3.22 -11.97
N PRO A 275 -20.99 3.96 -12.88
CA PRO A 275 -20.25 5.16 -12.54
C PRO A 275 -21.08 6.13 -11.69
N LYS A 276 -20.51 6.59 -10.56
CA LYS A 276 -21.10 7.62 -9.71
C LYS A 276 -20.23 8.89 -9.74
N PRO A 277 -20.83 10.07 -9.59
CA PRO A 277 -20.06 11.31 -9.53
C PRO A 277 -19.24 11.39 -8.24
N GLN A 278 -18.06 12.02 -8.33
CA GLN A 278 -17.18 12.35 -7.23
C GLN A 278 -16.86 13.85 -7.24
N HIS A 279 -16.76 14.44 -6.05
CA HIS A 279 -16.26 15.81 -5.86
C HIS A 279 -15.77 16.01 -4.42
N ALA A 280 -14.90 17.01 -4.21
CA ALA A 280 -14.30 17.29 -2.89
C ALA A 280 -15.30 17.53 -1.75
N GLY A 281 -16.47 18.09 -2.09
CA GLY A 281 -17.54 18.39 -1.12
C GLY A 281 -18.40 17.18 -0.73
N THR A 282 -18.22 16.02 -1.36
CA THR A 282 -18.96 14.80 -1.00
C THR A 282 -18.07 13.86 -0.20
N PRO A 283 -18.39 13.62 1.08
CA PRO A 283 -17.81 12.53 1.86
C PRO A 283 -18.16 11.18 1.21
N GLN A 284 -17.15 10.32 1.06
CA GLN A 284 -17.26 9.01 0.42
C GLN A 284 -16.04 8.16 0.82
N ILE A 285 -15.95 6.91 0.37
CA ILE A 285 -14.88 6.01 0.81
C ILE A 285 -13.46 6.46 0.45
N TRP A 286 -13.29 7.21 -0.64
CA TRP A 286 -12.01 7.84 -1.03
C TRP A 286 -11.80 9.25 -0.46
N ASN A 287 -12.74 9.73 0.37
CA ASN A 287 -12.66 11.00 1.08
C ASN A 287 -13.25 10.82 2.49
N PRO A 288 -12.57 10.06 3.37
CA PRO A 288 -13.10 9.70 4.69
C PRO A 288 -12.94 10.83 5.72
N LEU A 289 -12.04 11.80 5.49
CA LEU A 289 -11.74 12.91 6.41
C LEU A 289 -12.96 13.65 6.99
N PRO A 290 -14.04 13.94 6.21
CA PRO A 290 -15.21 14.62 6.75
C PRO A 290 -15.95 13.84 7.86
N TYR A 291 -15.73 12.53 7.98
CA TYR A 291 -16.35 11.70 9.00
C TYR A 291 -15.59 11.66 10.33
N PHE A 292 -14.34 12.12 10.35
CA PHE A 292 -13.51 12.20 11.56
C PHE A 292 -13.95 13.31 12.51
N ASP A 293 -14.13 12.96 13.77
CA ASP A 293 -14.50 13.90 14.82
C ASP A 293 -13.46 15.01 15.00
N THR A 294 -12.18 14.66 14.98
CA THR A 294 -11.07 15.61 15.09
C THR A 294 -11.04 16.61 13.94
N VAL A 295 -11.19 16.17 12.68
CA VAL A 295 -11.27 17.07 11.51
C VAL A 295 -12.39 18.11 11.66
N LYS A 296 -13.57 17.68 12.13
CA LYS A 296 -14.72 18.56 12.37
C LYS A 296 -14.45 19.54 13.53
N GLN A 297 -13.95 19.03 14.66
CA GLN A 297 -13.73 19.80 15.89
C GLN A 297 -12.61 20.82 15.74
N ASP A 298 -11.55 20.48 15.00
CA ASP A 298 -10.39 21.35 14.78
C ASP A 298 -10.62 22.34 13.61
N GLY A 299 -11.82 22.33 13.00
CA GLY A 299 -12.20 23.26 11.94
C GLY A 299 -11.48 23.03 10.61
N GLN A 300 -11.05 21.81 10.33
CA GLN A 300 -10.13 21.49 9.23
C GLN A 300 -10.84 21.07 7.93
N LEU A 301 -12.17 21.03 7.89
CA LEU A 301 -12.94 20.67 6.69
C LEU A 301 -12.60 21.54 5.47
N GLY A 302 -12.16 22.80 5.68
CA GLY A 302 -11.73 23.70 4.60
C GLY A 302 -10.43 23.27 3.90
N ASN A 303 -9.66 22.34 4.47
CA ASN A 303 -8.45 21.80 3.86
C ASN A 303 -8.76 20.75 2.79
N ILE A 304 -9.99 20.24 2.75
CA ILE A 304 -10.48 19.31 1.72
C ILE A 304 -10.98 20.14 0.53
N GLN A 305 -10.30 20.00 -0.60
CA GLN A 305 -10.39 20.93 -1.73
C GLN A 305 -10.48 20.19 -3.06
N GLN A 306 -10.96 20.88 -4.09
CA GLN A 306 -10.88 20.38 -5.46
C GLN A 306 -9.42 20.33 -5.92
N LEU A 307 -9.09 19.36 -6.77
CA LEU A 307 -7.75 19.19 -7.35
C LEU A 307 -7.25 20.42 -8.11
N THR A 308 -8.15 21.24 -8.67
CA THR A 308 -7.79 22.52 -9.31
C THR A 308 -7.07 23.49 -8.38
N ASN A 309 -7.36 23.44 -7.07
CA ASN A 309 -6.69 24.27 -6.07
C ASN A 309 -5.24 23.83 -5.84
N PHE A 310 -4.92 22.54 -5.96
CA PHE A 310 -3.53 22.05 -5.89
C PHE A 310 -2.68 22.69 -7.00
N TYR A 311 -3.16 22.64 -8.24
CA TYR A 311 -2.44 23.23 -9.38
C TYR A 311 -2.30 24.75 -9.26
N THR A 312 -3.32 25.41 -8.72
CA THR A 312 -3.27 26.86 -8.45
C THR A 312 -2.20 27.18 -7.39
N ALA A 313 -2.17 26.43 -6.30
CA ALA A 313 -1.18 26.59 -5.24
C ALA A 313 0.25 26.29 -5.73
N ALA A 314 0.43 25.22 -6.52
CA ALA A 314 1.70 24.87 -7.14
C ALA A 314 2.21 26.00 -8.06
N LYS A 315 1.35 26.54 -8.92
CA LYS A 315 1.68 27.65 -9.83
C LYS A 315 2.10 28.92 -9.08
N ASN A 316 1.47 29.18 -7.94
CA ASN A 316 1.71 30.39 -7.15
C ASN A 316 2.84 30.24 -6.12
N GLY A 317 3.43 29.04 -5.97
CA GLY A 317 4.43 28.77 -4.94
C GLY A 317 3.85 28.78 -3.51
N THR A 318 2.58 28.42 -3.37
CA THR A 318 1.83 28.45 -2.09
C THR A 318 1.31 27.07 -1.69
N LEU A 319 2.00 25.99 -2.08
CA LEU A 319 1.62 24.64 -1.66
C LEU A 319 1.66 24.51 -0.12
N PRO A 320 0.73 23.74 0.47
CA PRO A 320 0.85 23.37 1.88
C PRO A 320 2.06 22.45 2.10
N ALA A 321 2.50 22.29 3.34
CA ALA A 321 3.60 21.40 3.68
C ALA A 321 3.27 19.91 3.44
N VAL A 322 1.99 19.53 3.53
CA VAL A 322 1.48 18.19 3.22
C VAL A 322 0.30 18.28 2.26
#